data_AF-A0A2H1KA38-F1
#
_entry.id   AF-A0A2H1KA38-F1
#
_cell.length_a   1.000
_cell.length_b   1.000
_cell.length_c   1.000
_cell.angle_alpha   90.00
_cell.angle_beta   90.00
_cell.angle_gamma   90.00
#
_symmetry.space_group_name_H-M   'P 1'
#
loop_
_entity.id
_entity.type
_entity.pdbx_description
1 polymer ?
#
loop_
_entity_poly.entity_id
_entity_poly.type
_entity_poly.pdbx_seq_one_letter_code
_entity_poly.pdbx_strand_id
1 'polypeptide(L)'
;MDYIETGLMASLLLIAALVGELFSGWVSDLMVKKCLSLGTARKLPIIIGLAMTVFMLGANYTDSTALVIVFMSIAFFGNVFAAITWSLVSALAPKRLLGLTGGMFNFIGNHSLTALPDRHRLPRHRYRLRPRRSSARLRSP
;
A
#
# COMPACT_ATOMS: atom_id res chain seq x y z
N MET A 1 -13.05 -18.41 -11.30
CA MET A 1 -12.17 -18.60 -10.14
C MET A 1 -13.02 -19.17 -9.04
N ASP A 2 -12.72 -20.40 -8.66
CA ASP A 2 -13.38 -21.03 -7.53
C ASP A 2 -12.90 -20.36 -6.23
N TYR A 3 -13.75 -20.36 -5.20
CA TYR A 3 -13.47 -19.71 -3.91
C TYR A 3 -12.12 -20.12 -3.29
N ILE A 4 -11.73 -21.37 -3.50
CA ILE A 4 -10.46 -21.95 -3.02
C ILE A 4 -9.25 -21.30 -3.72
N GLU A 5 -9.35 -21.04 -5.01
CA GLU A 5 -8.28 -20.42 -5.80
C GLU A 5 -8.04 -18.98 -5.34
N THR A 6 -9.12 -18.21 -5.12
CA THR A 6 -9.02 -16.84 -4.60
C THR A 6 -8.45 -16.78 -3.18
N GLY A 7 -8.77 -17.75 -2.33
CA GLY A 7 -8.22 -17.86 -0.97
C GLY A 7 -6.73 -18.20 -0.99
N LEU A 8 -6.31 -19.12 -1.85
CA LEU A 8 -4.89 -19.45 -2.03
C LEU A 8 -4.09 -18.25 -2.57
N MET A 9 -4.68 -17.50 -3.50
CA MET A 9 -4.08 -16.26 -4.02
C MET A 9 -3.91 -15.18 -2.93
N ALA A 10 -4.90 -15.00 -2.06
CA ALA A 10 -4.79 -14.07 -0.92
C ALA A 10 -3.70 -14.51 0.08
N SER A 11 -3.55 -15.81 0.28
CA SER A 11 -2.51 -16.39 1.14
C SER A 11 -1.10 -16.06 0.64
N LEU A 12 -0.90 -16.02 -0.68
CA LEU A 12 0.37 -15.63 -1.29
C LEU A 12 0.76 -14.19 -0.93
N LEU A 13 -0.22 -13.27 -0.92
CA LEU A 13 -0.03 -11.89 -0.49
C LEU A 13 0.42 -11.80 0.97
N LEU A 14 -0.17 -12.64 1.84
CA LEU A 14 0.18 -12.70 3.27
C LEU A 14 1.60 -13.24 3.49
N ILE A 15 2.00 -14.26 2.74
CA ILE A 15 3.37 -14.80 2.80
C ILE A 15 4.37 -13.74 2.32
N ALA A 16 4.07 -13.04 1.22
CA ALA A 16 4.90 -11.95 0.74
C ALA A 16 5.04 -10.83 1.77
N ALA A 17 3.93 -10.47 2.44
CA ALA A 17 3.94 -9.52 3.54
C ALA A 17 4.82 -9.99 4.71
N LEU A 18 4.68 -11.24 5.14
CA LEU A 18 5.50 -11.81 6.22
C LEU A 18 6.99 -11.74 5.89
N VAL A 19 7.38 -12.19 4.69
CA VAL A 19 8.78 -12.14 4.24
C VAL A 19 9.28 -10.70 4.19
N GLY A 20 8.44 -9.75 3.79
CA GLY A 20 8.76 -8.31 3.82
C GLY A 20 9.03 -7.75 5.20
N GLU A 21 8.22 -8.14 6.19
CA GLU A 21 8.42 -7.71 7.57
C GLU A 21 9.72 -8.25 8.16
N LEU A 22 10.04 -9.54 7.96
CA LEU A 22 11.30 -10.11 8.43
C LEU A 22 12.51 -9.50 7.73
N PHE A 23 12.43 -9.32 6.41
CA PHE A 23 13.53 -8.78 5.63
C PHE A 23 13.79 -7.31 5.98
N SER A 24 12.76 -6.52 6.27
CA SER A 24 12.92 -5.12 6.69
C SER A 24 13.69 -5.00 8.00
N GLY A 25 13.34 -5.80 9.01
CA GLY A 25 14.03 -5.83 10.29
C GLY A 25 15.49 -6.21 10.13
N TRP A 26 15.75 -7.27 9.35
CA TRP A 26 17.11 -7.72 9.08
C TRP A 26 17.95 -6.67 8.35
N VAL A 27 17.41 -6.01 7.32
CA VAL A 27 18.12 -4.94 6.60
C VAL A 27 18.40 -3.75 7.52
N SER A 28 17.44 -3.32 8.33
CA SER A 28 17.64 -2.23 9.31
C SER A 28 18.75 -2.57 10.31
N ASP A 29 18.74 -3.78 10.88
CA ASP A 29 19.76 -4.23 11.82
C ASP A 29 21.14 -4.38 11.17
N LEU A 30 21.18 -4.83 9.91
CA LEU A 30 22.42 -4.91 9.13
C LEU A 30 23.02 -3.52 8.88
N MET A 31 22.18 -2.52 8.61
CA MET A 31 22.62 -1.13 8.41
C MET A 31 23.14 -0.49 9.70
N VAL A 32 22.53 -0.78 10.86
CA VAL A 32 23.04 -0.33 12.16
C VAL A 32 24.39 -0.98 12.49
N LYS A 33 24.55 -2.28 12.19
CA LYS A 33 25.83 -3.00 12.39
C LYS A 33 26.98 -2.45 11.54
N LYS A 34 26.68 -1.79 10.40
CA LYS A 34 27.68 -1.15 9.53
C LYS A 34 28.08 0.27 9.95
N CYS A 35 27.78 0.70 11.18
CA CYS A 35 28.10 2.04 11.72
C CYS A 35 27.48 3.21 10.95
N LEU A 36 26.35 3.01 10.26
CA LEU A 36 25.56 4.12 9.74
C LEU A 36 24.85 4.84 10.90
N SER A 37 24.65 6.16 10.76
CA SER A 37 23.91 6.93 11.76
C SER A 37 22.53 6.31 12.00
N LEU A 38 22.08 6.27 13.25
CA LEU A 38 20.77 5.72 13.65
C LEU A 38 19.60 6.30 12.82
N GLY A 39 19.72 7.57 12.41
CA GLY A 39 18.75 8.23 11.54
C GLY A 39 18.77 7.70 10.11
N THR A 40 19.96 7.50 9.52
CA THR A 40 20.09 7.01 8.13
C THR A 40 19.70 5.55 8.01
N ALA A 41 20.11 4.71 8.97
CA ALA A 41 19.80 3.28 8.97
C ALA A 41 18.29 2.99 9.00
N ARG A 42 17.50 3.89 9.58
CA ARG A 42 16.04 3.74 9.70
C ARG A 42 15.24 4.49 8.64
N LYS A 43 15.76 5.60 8.12
CA LYS A 43 15.10 6.35 7.04
C LYS A 43 15.25 5.68 5.67
N LEU A 44 16.39 5.03 5.40
CA LEU A 44 16.63 4.41 4.09
C LEU A 44 15.64 3.27 3.79
N PRO A 45 15.36 2.33 4.73
CA PRO A 45 14.39 1.27 4.49
C PRO A 45 12.99 1.82 4.19
N ILE A 46 12.57 2.88 4.88
CA ILE A 46 11.28 3.54 4.66
C ILE A 46 11.19 4.10 3.23
N ILE A 47 12.22 4.82 2.78
CA ILE A 47 12.23 5.41 1.44
C ILE A 47 12.22 4.32 0.36
N ILE A 48 13.03 3.26 0.54
CA ILE A 48 13.10 2.13 -0.41
C ILE A 48 11.75 1.40 -0.46
N GLY A 49 11.15 1.14 0.70
CA GLY A 49 9.83 0.49 0.80
C GLY A 49 8.75 1.29 0.10
N LEU A 50 8.69 2.61 0.36
CA LEU A 50 7.75 3.51 -0.31
C LEU A 50 7.98 3.57 -1.82
N ALA A 51 9.23 3.59 -2.29
CA ALA A 51 9.53 3.54 -3.72
C ALA A 51 9.05 2.23 -4.37
N MET A 52 9.13 1.10 -3.66
CA MET A 52 8.60 -0.18 -4.13
C MET A 52 7.07 -0.20 -4.23
N THR A 53 6.34 0.61 -3.46
CA THR A 53 4.87 0.67 -3.60
C THR A 53 4.42 1.17 -4.98
N VAL A 54 5.27 1.90 -5.70
CA VAL A 54 5.00 2.39 -7.07
C VAL A 54 4.78 1.25 -8.06
N PHE A 55 5.31 0.04 -7.79
CA PHE A 55 5.04 -1.15 -8.60
C PHE A 55 3.55 -1.53 -8.67
N MET A 56 2.71 -1.04 -7.73
CA MET A 56 1.26 -1.16 -7.78
C MET A 56 0.66 -0.61 -9.10
N LEU A 57 1.28 0.40 -9.71
CA LEU A 57 0.85 0.94 -11.00
C LEU A 57 1.00 -0.07 -12.14
N GLY A 58 1.96 -0.99 -12.04
CA GLY A 58 2.19 -2.06 -13.04
C GLY A 58 1.00 -2.99 -13.19
N ALA A 59 0.19 -3.16 -12.13
CA ALA A 59 -1.03 -3.94 -12.18
C ALA A 59 -2.09 -3.36 -13.14
N ASN A 60 -2.01 -2.06 -13.48
CA ASN A 60 -2.93 -1.44 -14.44
C ASN A 60 -2.62 -1.80 -15.90
N TYR A 61 -1.38 -2.19 -16.20
CA TYR A 61 -0.90 -2.49 -17.56
C TYR A 61 -0.97 -3.98 -17.91
N THR A 62 -1.64 -4.78 -17.09
CA THR A 62 -1.66 -6.25 -17.18
C THR A 62 -3.08 -6.76 -17.02
N ASP A 63 -3.51 -7.62 -17.94
CA ASP A 63 -4.83 -8.27 -17.88
C ASP A 63 -4.79 -9.68 -17.24
N SER A 64 -3.59 -10.23 -16.99
CA SER A 64 -3.43 -11.55 -16.35
C SER A 64 -3.49 -11.43 -14.82
N THR A 65 -4.39 -12.19 -14.20
CA THR A 65 -4.57 -12.19 -12.73
C THR A 65 -3.30 -12.59 -11.98
N ALA A 66 -2.51 -13.53 -12.52
CA ALA A 66 -1.26 -13.96 -11.90
C ALA A 66 -0.23 -12.83 -11.81
N LEU A 67 -0.07 -12.05 -12.88
CA LEU A 67 0.87 -10.93 -12.93
C LEU A 67 0.39 -9.76 -12.04
N VAL A 68 -0.93 -9.51 -11.98
CA VAL A 68 -1.50 -8.53 -11.03
C VAL A 68 -1.15 -8.89 -9.59
N ILE A 69 -1.25 -10.16 -9.20
CA ILE A 69 -0.91 -10.64 -7.85
C ILE A 69 0.58 -10.46 -7.56
N VAL A 70 1.47 -10.66 -8.55
CA VAL A 70 2.90 -10.43 -8.40
C VAL A 70 3.18 -8.94 -8.14
N PHE A 71 2.62 -8.04 -8.94
CA PHE A 71 2.77 -6.59 -8.73
C PHE A 71 2.19 -6.14 -7.39
N MET A 72 1.02 -6.65 -7.01
CA MET A 72 0.42 -6.39 -5.70
C MET A 72 1.30 -6.91 -4.57
N SER A 73 1.84 -8.12 -4.66
CA SER A 73 2.72 -8.72 -3.66
C SER A 73 3.99 -7.89 -3.46
N ILE A 74 4.62 -7.43 -4.55
CA ILE A 74 5.81 -6.57 -4.48
C ILE A 74 5.49 -5.21 -3.86
N ALA A 75 4.37 -4.60 -4.26
CA ALA A 75 3.95 -3.32 -3.70
C ALA A 75 3.61 -3.44 -2.21
N PHE A 76 2.93 -4.52 -1.81
CA PHE A 76 2.58 -4.80 -0.42
C PHE A 76 3.82 -5.12 0.40
N PHE A 77 4.76 -5.89 -0.15
CA PHE A 77 6.07 -6.11 0.43
C PHE A 77 6.78 -4.78 0.70
N GLY A 78 6.82 -3.86 -0.26
CA GLY A 78 7.41 -2.53 -0.09
C GLY A 78 6.71 -1.70 1.00
N ASN A 79 5.38 -1.76 1.07
CA ASN A 79 4.60 -1.08 2.10
C ASN A 79 4.94 -1.62 3.51
N VAL A 80 4.99 -2.95 3.65
CA VAL A 80 5.36 -3.63 4.91
C VAL A 80 6.83 -3.35 5.26
N PHE A 81 7.71 -3.29 4.27
CA PHE A 81 9.11 -2.93 4.45
C PHE A 81 9.29 -1.50 5.02
N ALA A 82 8.37 -0.58 4.73
CA ALA A 82 8.35 0.77 5.30
C ALA A 82 7.72 0.85 6.71
N ALA A 83 7.09 -0.23 7.21
CA ALA A 83 6.38 -0.26 8.48
C ALA A 83 7.29 -0.17 9.73
N ILE A 84 8.62 -0.32 9.55
CA ILE A 84 9.66 -0.11 10.59
C ILE A 84 9.59 1.26 11.27
N THR A 85 8.85 2.21 10.70
CA THR A 85 8.51 3.52 11.25
C THR A 85 8.15 3.46 12.75
N TRP A 86 7.48 2.41 13.23
CA TRP A 86 7.20 2.23 14.66
C TRP A 86 8.44 2.25 15.55
N SER A 87 9.49 1.52 15.16
CA SER A 87 10.76 1.51 15.89
C SER A 87 11.42 2.89 15.89
N LEU A 88 11.31 3.63 14.78
CA LEU A 88 11.85 4.98 14.62
C LEU A 88 11.11 5.99 15.51
N VAL A 89 9.79 5.96 15.53
CA VAL A 89 8.96 6.81 16.40
C VAL A 89 9.32 6.60 17.86
N SER A 90 9.48 5.35 18.30
CA SER A 90 9.90 5.03 19.67
C SER A 90 11.31 5.53 20.00
N ALA A 91 12.22 5.63 19.03
CA ALA A 91 13.56 6.17 19.26
C ALA A 91 13.62 7.70 19.28
N LEU A 92 12.67 8.37 18.63
CA LEU A 92 12.56 9.83 18.62
C LEU A 92 11.75 10.38 19.80
N ALA A 93 10.84 9.57 20.35
CA ALA A 93 9.95 9.99 21.43
C ALA A 93 10.70 10.10 22.79
N PRO A 94 10.41 11.12 23.60
CA PRO A 94 10.91 11.18 24.98
C PRO A 94 10.39 9.99 25.79
N LYS A 95 11.25 9.39 26.65
CA LYS A 95 10.91 8.19 27.45
C LYS A 95 9.58 8.32 28.22
N ARG A 96 9.25 9.53 28.70
CA ARG A 96 8.02 9.81 29.46
C ARG A 96 6.76 9.96 28.58
N LEU A 97 6.92 10.20 27.28
CA LEU A 97 5.84 10.49 26.32
C LEU A 97 5.65 9.39 25.28
N LEU A 98 6.39 8.27 25.39
CA LEU A 98 6.38 7.19 24.41
C LEU A 98 4.98 6.66 24.09
N GLY A 99 4.14 6.48 25.12
CA GLY A 99 2.75 6.06 24.97
C GLY A 99 1.86 7.10 24.30
N LEU A 100 2.06 8.39 24.60
CA LEU A 100 1.30 9.49 23.97
C LEU A 100 1.67 9.61 22.48
N THR A 101 2.97 9.55 22.15
CA THR A 101 3.45 9.62 20.77
C THR A 101 2.95 8.42 19.95
N GLY A 102 2.98 7.22 20.52
CA GLY A 102 2.42 6.02 19.87
C GLY A 102 0.89 6.09 19.69
N GLY A 103 0.17 6.62 20.67
CA GLY A 103 -1.28 6.84 20.58
C GLY A 103 -1.65 7.83 19.47
N MET A 104 -0.94 8.95 19.38
CA MET A 104 -1.16 9.95 18.33
C MET A 104 -0.84 9.40 16.93
N PHE A 105 0.23 8.60 16.81
CA PHE A 105 0.60 7.95 15.55
C PHE A 105 -0.50 6.99 15.07
N ASN A 106 -1.04 6.16 15.97
CA ASN A 106 -2.19 5.28 15.65
C ASN A 106 -3.46 6.05 15.31
N PHE A 107 -3.74 7.13 16.03
CA PHE A 107 -4.92 7.97 15.76
C PHE A 107 -4.90 8.50 14.32
N ILE A 108 -3.76 9.03 13.87
CA ILE A 108 -3.58 9.51 12.49
C ILE A 108 -3.69 8.36 11.48
N GLY A 109 -3.06 7.21 11.78
CA GLY A 109 -3.13 6.01 10.93
C GLY A 109 -4.57 5.53 10.71
N ASN A 110 -5.33 5.38 11.79
CA ASN A 110 -6.74 4.95 11.71
C ASN A 110 -7.65 6.02 11.09
N HIS A 111 -7.35 7.31 11.29
CA HIS A 111 -8.07 8.38 10.59
C HIS A 111 -7.86 8.32 9.07
N SER A 112 -6.65 7.98 8.63
CA SER A 112 -6.34 7.85 7.20
C SER A 112 -7.17 6.75 6.54
N LEU A 113 -7.41 5.64 7.25
CA LEU A 113 -8.25 4.55 6.76
C LEU A 113 -9.73 4.95 6.64
N THR A 114 -10.24 5.71 7.61
CA THR A 114 -11.66 6.12 7.66
C THR A 114 -11.98 7.33 6.78
N ALA A 115 -10.97 8.15 6.44
CA ALA A 115 -11.13 9.28 5.54
C ALA A 115 -11.37 8.87 4.08
N LEU A 116 -11.15 7.59 3.73
CA LEU A 116 -11.44 7.09 2.39
C LEU A 116 -12.96 7.15 2.15
N PRO A 117 -13.44 7.92 1.16
CA PRO A 117 -14.87 8.13 0.98
C PRO A 117 -15.55 6.82 0.59
N ASP A 118 -16.55 6.47 1.40
CA ASP A 118 -17.43 5.34 1.14
C ASP A 118 -18.16 5.54 -0.20
N ARG A 119 -17.90 4.67 -1.18
CA ARG A 119 -18.51 4.73 -2.53
C ARG A 119 -20.04 4.70 -2.47
N HIS A 120 -20.63 4.26 -1.36
CA HIS A 120 -22.07 4.26 -1.14
C HIS A 120 -22.69 5.61 -0.76
N ARG A 121 -21.88 6.62 -0.38
CA ARG A 121 -22.36 7.99 -0.09
C ARG A 121 -22.23 8.97 -1.26
N LEU A 122 -21.82 8.50 -2.44
CA LEU A 122 -21.86 9.33 -3.64
C LEU A 122 -23.31 9.49 -4.13
N PRO A 123 -23.84 10.71 -4.26
CA PRO A 123 -25.12 10.91 -4.91
C PRO A 123 -25.04 10.35 -6.34
N ARG A 124 -25.80 9.28 -6.61
CA ARG A 124 -25.89 8.58 -7.92
C ARG A 124 -26.40 9.45 -9.08
N HIS A 125 -26.52 10.76 -8.89
CA HIS A 125 -27.15 11.69 -9.82
C HIS A 125 -26.26 12.18 -10.97
N ARG A 126 -24.97 11.81 -11.05
CA ARG A 126 -24.05 12.31 -12.10
C ARG A 126 -23.54 11.27 -13.10
N TYR A 127 -24.33 10.23 -13.41
CA TYR A 127 -24.01 9.29 -14.52
C TYR A 127 -25.14 9.15 -15.57
N ARG A 128 -25.97 10.17 -15.74
CA ARG A 128 -26.75 10.35 -16.97
C ARG A 128 -26.36 11.69 -17.56
N LEU A 129 -25.42 11.70 -18.49
CA LEU A 129 -25.26 12.69 -19.57
C LEU A 129 -23.89 12.48 -20.24
N ARG A 130 -23.72 11.33 -20.92
CA ARG A 130 -22.96 11.31 -22.16
C ARG A 130 -24.02 11.20 -23.25
N PRO A 131 -24.26 12.24 -24.06
CA PRO A 131 -25.14 12.11 -25.21
C PRO A 131 -24.49 11.07 -26.13
N ARG A 132 -25.15 9.93 -26.27
CA ARG A 132 -24.94 9.01 -27.38
C ARG A 132 -25.22 9.86 -28.63
N ARG A 133 -24.17 10.22 -29.37
CA ARG A 133 -24.29 10.98 -30.63
C ARG A 133 -25.38 10.33 -31.47
N SER A 134 -26.40 11.13 -31.74
CA SER A 134 -27.59 10.81 -32.50
C SER A 134 -27.24 10.27 -33.88
N SER A 135 -27.86 9.14 -34.20
CA SER A 135 -28.80 8.98 -35.31
C SER A 135 -28.48 9.62 -36.67
N ALA A 136 -28.56 8.77 -37.69
CA ALA A 136 -29.24 9.05 -38.97
C ALA A 136 -28.63 10.13 -39.89
N ARG A 137 -27.74 9.66 -40.77
CA ARG A 137 -27.47 10.16 -42.13
C ARG A 137 -27.02 8.92 -42.92
N LEU A 138 -27.57 8.48 -44.03
CA LEU A 138 -28.55 9.00 -44.97
C LEU A 138 -29.37 7.80 -45.50
N ARG A 139 -30.67 7.97 -45.68
CA ARG A 139 -31.50 7.14 -46.57
C ARG A 139 -31.87 8.01 -47.77
N SER A 140 -31.84 7.39 -48.96
CA SER A 140 -32.49 7.75 -50.24
C SER A 140 -31.92 8.96 -51.01
N PRO A 141 -32.09 9.05 -52.35
CA PRO A 141 -33.15 8.48 -53.21
C PRO A 141 -33.01 7.00 -53.54
#